data_AF-A0A0D0ITC9-F1
#
_entry.id   AF-A0A0D0ITC9-F1
#
_cell.length_a   1.000
_cell.length_b   1.000
_cell.length_c   1.000
_cell.angle_alpha   90.00
_cell.angle_beta   90.00
_cell.angle_gamma   90.00
#
_symmetry.space_group_name_H-M   'P 1'
#
loop_
_entity.id
_entity.type
_entity.pdbx_description
1 polymer ?
#
loop_
_entity_poly.entity_id
_entity_poly.type
_entity_poly.pdbx_seq_one_letter_code
_entity_poly.pdbx_strand_id
1 'polypeptide(L)'
;MVKQGIKSVGAYCPQDKYTCNDGSEFLFFDLIGVFARENKRLYVNALFEEWKAFIENKNQNNLKTTLNRLSYLQKYRQFVETKVYGKKRLSEAYNAIFNKKDLKSVCDSINKSQNPKVDGMDSLIEYISTKQFIKLAIESSYFFSPDLVKERADEIANYICKKEEVDPAFDKDKYDIKYLPARYSSKEDAEDGVHEPVEKEKKVYFKLPNASQRLCVIYQEGARGKNKECGGNPCGGGNGNARVCQLIKDRTGYALGATSDKKHFRNFIISHIWGHAIDPRYFTNLWNIVIVPAWANHLLDKDEEGTLASTFKATIQKIITNLYFANINWASIQMTPPPSYNNKEVISGRYQINIIDHNYDDAPLGEIRKKPVSI
;
A
#
# COMPACT_ATOMS: atom_id res chain seq x y z
N MET A 1 -38.44 15.40 -45.99
CA MET A 1 -38.32 14.99 -44.57
C MET A 1 -36.85 15.07 -44.17
N VAL A 2 -36.59 15.70 -43.02
CA VAL A 2 -35.37 16.43 -42.69
C VAL A 2 -34.14 15.52 -42.51
N LYS A 3 -33.17 15.62 -43.43
CA LYS A 3 -31.78 15.20 -43.20
C LYS A 3 -31.16 16.18 -42.19
N GLN A 4 -31.13 15.82 -40.91
CA GLN A 4 -30.25 16.49 -39.96
C GLN A 4 -28.81 16.06 -40.27
N GLY A 5 -28.11 16.91 -41.03
CA GLY A 5 -26.67 16.79 -41.22
C GLY A 5 -25.95 17.02 -39.90
N ILE A 6 -25.45 15.95 -39.28
CA ILE A 6 -24.50 16.04 -38.18
C ILE A 6 -23.17 16.52 -38.79
N LYS A 7 -22.92 17.83 -38.72
CA LYS A 7 -21.61 18.41 -39.00
C LYS A 7 -20.60 17.87 -37.97
N SER A 8 -19.61 17.14 -38.48
CA SER A 8 -18.35 16.70 -37.84
C SER A 8 -18.43 16.12 -36.42
N VAL A 9 -18.59 14.79 -36.32
CA VAL A 9 -18.25 14.03 -35.10
C VAL A 9 -16.75 14.19 -34.74
N GLY A 10 -15.90 14.49 -35.73
CA GLY A 10 -14.46 14.67 -35.57
C GLY A 10 -14.00 15.95 -34.84
N ALA A 11 -14.92 16.86 -34.48
CA ALA A 11 -14.56 18.08 -33.73
C ALA A 11 -14.50 17.86 -32.21
N TYR A 12 -15.10 16.78 -31.68
CA TYR A 12 -15.26 16.59 -30.23
C TYR A 12 -14.80 15.23 -29.71
N CYS A 13 -14.68 14.20 -30.56
CA CYS A 13 -14.10 12.91 -30.19
C CYS A 13 -12.91 12.61 -31.13
N PRO A 14 -11.68 12.45 -30.62
CA PRO A 14 -10.54 12.15 -31.46
C PRO A 14 -10.78 10.83 -32.21
N GLN A 15 -10.83 10.88 -33.54
CA GLN A 15 -10.92 9.69 -34.41
C GLN A 15 -9.52 9.09 -34.61
N ASP A 16 -8.78 8.94 -33.51
CA ASP A 16 -7.41 8.43 -33.57
C ASP A 16 -7.44 6.93 -33.86
N LYS A 17 -6.55 6.53 -34.77
CA LYS A 17 -6.44 5.17 -35.23
C LYS A 17 -5.35 4.44 -34.46
N TYR A 18 -5.66 3.23 -34.04
CA TYR A 18 -4.73 2.19 -33.62
C TYR A 18 -4.30 1.37 -34.84
N THR A 19 -3.00 1.15 -35.02
CA THR A 19 -2.45 0.33 -36.11
C THR A 19 -1.89 -0.96 -35.53
N CYS A 20 -2.45 -2.10 -35.93
CA CYS A 20 -1.96 -3.42 -35.55
C CYS A 20 -0.64 -3.74 -36.26
N ASN A 21 0.07 -4.76 -35.75
CA ASN A 21 1.33 -5.23 -36.35
C ASN A 21 1.18 -5.79 -37.77
N ASP A 22 -0.03 -6.23 -38.15
CA ASP A 22 -0.35 -6.67 -39.51
C ASP A 22 -0.76 -5.52 -40.46
N GLY A 23 -0.70 -4.27 -39.97
CA GLY A 23 -1.05 -3.07 -40.71
C GLY A 23 -2.55 -2.71 -40.71
N SER A 24 -3.40 -3.49 -40.04
CA SER A 24 -4.82 -3.16 -39.91
C SER A 24 -5.04 -1.94 -39.01
N GLU A 25 -5.94 -1.04 -39.43
CA GLU A 25 -6.25 0.18 -38.68
C GLU A 25 -7.67 0.14 -38.09
N PHE A 26 -7.78 0.49 -36.81
CA PHE A 26 -9.04 0.56 -36.09
C PHE A 26 -9.12 1.83 -35.25
N LEU A 27 -10.32 2.31 -34.92
CA LEU A 27 -10.45 3.45 -34.01
C LEU A 27 -10.23 3.01 -32.57
N PHE A 28 -9.42 3.74 -31.80
CA PHE A 28 -9.21 3.46 -30.36
C PHE A 28 -10.53 3.40 -29.60
N PHE A 29 -11.44 4.33 -29.89
CA PHE A 29 -12.77 4.40 -29.29
C PHE A 29 -13.57 3.10 -29.52
N ASP A 30 -13.56 2.58 -30.75
CA ASP A 30 -14.33 1.38 -31.11
C ASP A 30 -13.73 0.12 -30.47
N LEU A 31 -12.40 -0.02 -30.48
CA LEU A 31 -11.72 -1.13 -29.84
C LEU A 31 -11.97 -1.18 -28.33
N ILE A 32 -11.85 -0.02 -27.66
CA ILE A 32 -12.14 0.10 -26.23
C ILE A 32 -13.58 -0.31 -25.94
N GLY A 33 -14.55 0.18 -26.72
CA GLY A 33 -15.96 -0.18 -26.55
C GLY A 33 -16.22 -1.68 -26.68
N VAL A 34 -15.57 -2.35 -27.64
CA VAL A 34 -15.74 -3.79 -27.87
C VAL A 34 -15.12 -4.61 -26.75
N PHE A 35 -13.86 -4.33 -26.37
CA PHE A 35 -13.21 -5.04 -25.27
C PHE A 35 -13.90 -4.79 -23.93
N ALA A 36 -14.41 -3.57 -23.70
CA ALA A 36 -15.18 -3.26 -22.51
C ALA A 36 -16.48 -4.09 -22.45
N ARG A 37 -17.16 -4.29 -23.60
CA ARG A 37 -18.35 -5.13 -23.68
C ARG A 37 -18.07 -6.61 -23.43
N GLU A 38 -16.89 -7.08 -23.86
CA GLU A 38 -16.40 -8.43 -23.57
C GLU A 38 -15.83 -8.57 -22.15
N ASN A 39 -15.88 -7.51 -21.34
CA ASN A 39 -15.29 -7.44 -20.00
C ASN A 39 -13.79 -7.81 -19.97
N LYS A 40 -13.07 -7.48 -21.04
CA LYS A 40 -11.63 -7.70 -21.24
C LYS A 40 -10.85 -6.46 -20.79
N ARG A 41 -10.73 -6.29 -19.48
CA ARG A 41 -10.28 -5.03 -18.86
C ARG A 41 -8.84 -4.68 -19.18
N LEU A 42 -7.96 -5.68 -19.22
CA LEU A 42 -6.55 -5.52 -19.59
C LEU A 42 -6.39 -4.88 -20.97
N TYR A 43 -7.14 -5.35 -21.97
CA TYR A 43 -7.07 -4.80 -23.32
C TYR A 43 -7.63 -3.38 -23.40
N VAL A 44 -8.69 -3.10 -22.63
CA VAL A 44 -9.22 -1.74 -22.49
C VAL A 44 -8.18 -0.79 -21.89
N ASN A 45 -7.53 -1.19 -20.79
CA ASN A 45 -6.51 -0.37 -20.12
C ASN A 45 -5.29 -0.15 -21.03
N ALA A 46 -4.82 -1.20 -21.72
CA ALA A 46 -3.73 -1.11 -22.68
C ALA A 46 -4.03 -0.05 -23.77
N LEU A 47 -5.23 -0.13 -24.36
CA LEU A 47 -5.67 0.79 -25.40
C LEU A 47 -5.82 2.23 -24.88
N PHE A 48 -6.28 2.43 -23.65
CA PHE A 48 -6.34 3.76 -23.03
C PHE A 48 -4.96 4.39 -22.86
N GLU A 49 -3.98 3.63 -22.36
CA GLU A 49 -2.63 4.14 -22.14
C GLU A 49 -1.87 4.37 -23.45
N GLU A 50 -2.14 3.54 -24.46
CA GLU A 50 -1.58 3.73 -25.79
C GLU A 50 -2.20 4.93 -26.51
N TRP A 51 -3.53 5.12 -26.38
CA TRP A 51 -4.19 6.31 -26.90
C TRP A 51 -3.71 7.59 -26.21
N LYS A 52 -3.49 7.53 -24.90
CA LYS A 52 -2.89 8.62 -24.13
C LYS A 52 -1.50 8.98 -24.68
N ALA A 53 -0.62 7.98 -24.82
CA ALA A 53 0.72 8.18 -25.37
C ALA A 53 0.69 8.73 -26.80
N PHE A 54 -0.26 8.28 -27.63
CA PHE A 54 -0.48 8.79 -28.97
C PHE A 54 -0.86 10.27 -28.97
N ILE A 55 -1.79 10.69 -28.09
CA ILE A 55 -2.21 12.10 -27.96
C ILE A 55 -1.05 12.98 -27.49
N GLU A 56 -0.28 12.50 -26.50
CA GLU A 56 0.90 13.18 -25.95
C GLU A 56 1.99 13.38 -27.02
N ASN A 57 2.25 12.36 -27.85
CA ASN A 57 3.27 12.41 -28.90
C ASN A 57 2.85 13.23 -30.13
N LYS A 58 1.59 13.13 -30.58
CA LYS A 58 1.13 13.79 -31.83
C LYS A 58 1.00 15.31 -31.70
N ASN A 59 0.83 15.82 -30.49
CA ASN A 59 0.52 17.23 -30.24
C ASN A 59 1.56 17.93 -29.34
N GLN A 60 2.82 17.46 -29.33
CA GLN A 60 3.89 18.04 -28.51
C GLN A 60 4.01 19.57 -28.61
N ASN A 61 3.62 20.15 -29.75
CA ASN A 61 3.70 21.60 -30.03
C ASN A 61 2.42 22.40 -29.71
N ASN A 62 1.32 21.78 -29.24
CA ASN A 62 0.07 22.48 -28.93
C ASN A 62 -0.54 22.02 -27.59
N LEU A 63 0.02 22.54 -26.51
CA LEU A 63 -0.29 22.19 -25.13
C LEU A 63 -1.79 22.26 -24.80
N LYS A 64 -2.49 23.31 -25.24
CA LYS A 64 -3.93 23.51 -24.98
C LYS A 64 -4.78 22.40 -25.61
N THR A 65 -4.43 21.98 -26.82
CA THR A 65 -5.14 20.92 -27.55
C THR A 65 -4.87 19.55 -26.91
N THR A 66 -3.63 19.30 -26.49
CA THR A 66 -3.24 18.07 -25.78
C THR A 66 -4.01 17.92 -24.46
N LEU A 67 -4.02 18.95 -23.62
CA LEU A 67 -4.72 18.93 -22.33
C LEU A 67 -6.23 18.69 -22.47
N ASN A 68 -6.86 19.36 -23.44
CA ASN A 68 -8.29 19.15 -23.71
C ASN A 68 -8.58 17.70 -24.13
N ARG A 69 -7.77 17.12 -25.03
CA ARG A 69 -7.93 15.75 -25.49
C ARG A 69 -7.70 14.72 -24.38
N LEU A 70 -6.71 14.94 -23.52
CA LEU A 70 -6.47 14.11 -22.33
C LEU A 70 -7.64 14.17 -21.34
N SER A 71 -8.23 15.35 -21.13
CA SER A 71 -9.43 15.51 -20.30
C SER A 71 -10.62 14.71 -20.86
N TYR A 72 -10.84 14.72 -22.17
CA TYR A 72 -11.88 13.90 -22.80
C TYR A 72 -11.61 12.41 -22.69
N LEU A 73 -10.35 11.98 -22.88
CA LEU A 73 -9.95 10.58 -22.69
C LEU A 73 -10.24 10.11 -21.26
N GLN A 74 -9.94 10.94 -20.27
CA GLN A 74 -10.22 10.66 -18.86
C GLN A 74 -11.72 10.55 -18.57
N LYS A 75 -12.55 11.42 -19.16
CA LYS A 75 -14.02 11.32 -19.05
C LYS A 75 -14.56 10.05 -19.71
N TYR A 76 -13.98 9.64 -20.85
CA TYR A 76 -14.37 8.38 -21.52
C TYR A 76 -13.97 7.16 -20.69
N ARG A 77 -12.78 7.15 -20.10
CA ARG A 77 -12.34 6.12 -19.15
C ARG A 77 -13.30 6.00 -17.97
N GLN A 78 -13.64 7.13 -17.34
CA GLN A 78 -14.64 7.16 -16.27
C GLN A 78 -16.00 6.62 -16.73
N PHE A 79 -16.46 6.93 -17.94
CA PHE A 79 -17.70 6.38 -18.49
C PHE A 79 -17.63 4.85 -18.64
N VAL A 80 -16.54 4.31 -19.21
CA VAL A 80 -16.36 2.86 -19.36
C VAL A 80 -16.32 2.18 -17.99
N GLU A 81 -15.54 2.71 -17.06
CA GLU A 81 -15.38 2.18 -15.70
C GLU A 81 -16.70 2.20 -14.91
N THR A 82 -17.47 3.29 -14.99
CA THR A 82 -18.67 3.47 -14.16
C THR A 82 -19.97 2.97 -14.81
N LYS A 83 -20.12 3.06 -16.14
CA LYS A 83 -21.38 2.75 -16.84
C LYS A 83 -21.33 1.43 -17.59
N VAL A 84 -20.17 1.03 -18.12
CA VAL A 84 -20.02 -0.24 -18.85
C VAL A 84 -19.69 -1.37 -17.89
N TYR A 85 -18.72 -1.19 -16.99
CA TYR A 85 -18.43 -2.20 -15.95
C TYR A 85 -19.38 -2.13 -14.74
N GLY A 86 -20.01 -0.99 -14.47
CA GLY A 86 -20.92 -0.80 -13.33
C GLY A 86 -22.37 -1.27 -13.52
N LYS A 87 -22.78 -1.69 -14.74
CA LYS A 87 -24.14 -2.22 -14.99
C LYS A 87 -24.10 -3.65 -15.53
N LYS A 88 -25.02 -4.48 -15.03
CA LYS A 88 -25.27 -5.86 -15.46
C LYS A 88 -25.51 -5.90 -16.98
N ARG A 89 -24.75 -6.79 -17.65
CA ARG A 89 -24.79 -7.21 -19.07
C ARG A 89 -25.88 -6.54 -19.93
N LEU A 90 -25.47 -5.69 -20.88
CA LEU A 90 -26.35 -5.20 -21.96
C LEU A 90 -26.89 -6.38 -22.78
N SER A 91 -28.15 -6.30 -23.20
CA SER A 91 -28.84 -7.33 -23.99
C SER A 91 -28.22 -7.53 -25.37
N GLU A 92 -28.41 -8.74 -25.92
CA GLU A 92 -27.75 -9.30 -27.12
C GLU A 92 -28.04 -8.59 -28.47
N ALA A 93 -28.65 -7.41 -28.48
CA ALA A 93 -29.22 -6.80 -29.69
C ALA A 93 -28.29 -5.88 -30.51
N TYR A 94 -26.97 -5.82 -30.24
CA TYR A 94 -26.04 -4.95 -31.00
C TYR A 94 -24.78 -5.69 -31.47
N ASN A 95 -24.94 -6.74 -32.26
CA ASN A 95 -23.89 -7.74 -32.56
C ASN A 95 -23.07 -7.56 -33.86
N ALA A 96 -22.85 -6.35 -34.37
CA ALA A 96 -22.10 -6.22 -35.63
C ALA A 96 -21.20 -5.00 -35.70
N ILE A 97 -19.96 -5.05 -35.16
CA ILE A 97 -18.88 -4.14 -35.58
C ILE A 97 -17.48 -4.79 -35.73
N PHE A 98 -17.14 -5.96 -35.15
CA PHE A 98 -15.82 -6.60 -35.39
C PHE A 98 -15.92 -8.12 -35.50
N ASN A 99 -15.16 -8.75 -36.39
CA ASN A 99 -15.10 -10.22 -36.45
C ASN A 99 -14.05 -10.76 -35.44
N LYS A 100 -14.16 -12.03 -35.03
CA LYS A 100 -13.23 -12.66 -34.04
C LYS A 100 -11.76 -12.66 -34.47
N LYS A 101 -11.47 -12.68 -35.77
CA LYS A 101 -10.11 -12.66 -36.34
C LYS A 101 -9.48 -11.27 -36.18
N ASP A 102 -10.28 -10.21 -36.34
CA ASP A 102 -9.84 -8.82 -36.18
C ASP A 102 -9.42 -8.55 -34.72
N LEU A 103 -10.24 -9.02 -33.75
CA LEU A 103 -9.92 -8.91 -32.32
C LEU A 103 -8.67 -9.70 -31.94
N LYS A 104 -8.43 -10.86 -32.56
CA LYS A 104 -7.23 -11.65 -32.32
C LYS A 104 -5.97 -10.91 -32.78
N SER A 105 -6.01 -10.27 -33.96
CA SER A 105 -4.88 -9.47 -34.44
C SER A 105 -4.54 -8.29 -33.52
N VAL A 106 -5.57 -7.62 -32.99
CA VAL A 106 -5.39 -6.57 -31.97
C VAL A 106 -4.78 -7.12 -30.70
N CYS A 107 -5.28 -8.26 -30.18
CA CYS A 107 -4.71 -8.91 -28.99
C CYS A 107 -3.25 -9.31 -29.22
N ASP A 108 -2.94 -9.94 -30.36
CA ASP A 108 -1.58 -10.36 -30.73
C ASP A 108 -0.65 -9.15 -30.90
N SER A 109 -1.18 -8.00 -31.35
CA SER A 109 -0.42 -6.76 -31.47
C SER A 109 -0.10 -6.13 -30.12
N ILE A 110 -1.09 -6.04 -29.23
CA ILE A 110 -0.91 -5.57 -27.85
C ILE A 110 0.08 -6.47 -27.10
N ASN A 111 -0.03 -7.79 -27.24
CA ASN A 111 0.84 -8.77 -26.59
C ASN A 111 2.29 -8.75 -27.10
N LYS A 112 2.52 -8.30 -28.34
CA LYS A 112 3.86 -8.19 -28.95
C LYS A 112 4.51 -6.82 -28.76
N SER A 113 3.73 -5.78 -28.46
CA SER A 113 4.30 -4.46 -28.18
C SER A 113 5.18 -4.59 -26.93
N GLN A 114 6.42 -4.07 -26.97
CA GLN A 114 7.30 -4.05 -25.78
C GLN A 114 6.87 -3.02 -24.73
N ASN A 115 5.69 -2.42 -24.94
CA ASN A 115 5.19 -1.33 -24.14
C ASN A 115 3.69 -1.50 -23.87
N PRO A 116 3.19 -2.68 -23.44
CA PRO A 116 1.90 -2.67 -22.78
C PRO A 116 2.19 -1.89 -21.50
N LYS A 117 1.78 -0.62 -21.44
CA LYS A 117 1.58 0.12 -20.18
C LYS A 117 0.41 -0.50 -19.40
N VAL A 118 0.35 -1.83 -19.39
CA VAL A 118 -0.57 -2.63 -18.63
C VAL A 118 0.07 -2.72 -17.27
N ASP A 119 -0.60 -2.18 -16.27
CA ASP A 119 -0.17 -2.35 -14.89
C ASP A 119 -0.10 -3.87 -14.61
N GLY A 120 1.09 -4.36 -14.24
CA GLY A 120 1.30 -5.76 -13.92
C GLY A 120 0.40 -6.21 -12.76
N MET A 121 0.01 -5.27 -11.90
CA MET A 121 -0.97 -5.47 -10.83
C MET A 121 -2.36 -5.81 -11.40
N ASP A 122 -2.85 -4.99 -12.32
CA ASP A 122 -4.16 -5.19 -12.97
C ASP A 122 -4.21 -6.51 -13.73
N SER A 123 -3.12 -6.85 -14.42
CA SER A 123 -2.98 -8.12 -15.14
C SER A 123 -3.09 -9.31 -14.19
N LEU A 124 -2.38 -9.23 -13.06
CA LEU A 124 -2.39 -10.30 -12.07
C LEU A 124 -3.78 -10.43 -11.44
N ILE A 125 -4.42 -9.31 -11.08
CA ILE A 125 -5.78 -9.29 -10.53
C ILE A 125 -6.81 -9.85 -11.52
N GLU A 126 -6.71 -9.54 -12.81
CA GLU A 126 -7.61 -10.13 -13.81
C GLU A 126 -7.42 -11.63 -13.93
N TYR A 127 -6.17 -12.11 -13.84
CA TYR A 127 -5.85 -13.53 -13.92
C TYR A 127 -6.32 -14.33 -12.69
N ILE A 128 -6.10 -13.83 -11.47
CA ILE A 128 -6.38 -14.58 -10.23
C ILE A 128 -7.65 -14.12 -9.50
N SER A 129 -8.28 -13.01 -9.89
CA SER A 129 -9.31 -12.24 -9.15
C SER A 129 -8.79 -11.46 -7.95
N THR A 130 -9.49 -10.36 -7.61
CA THR A 130 -9.24 -9.53 -6.42
C THR A 130 -9.15 -10.35 -5.12
N LYS A 131 -10.02 -11.35 -4.95
CA LYS A 131 -10.04 -12.17 -3.73
C LYS A 131 -8.77 -13.02 -3.59
N GLN A 132 -8.33 -13.68 -4.66
CA GLN A 132 -7.08 -14.46 -4.61
C GLN A 132 -5.85 -13.56 -4.55
N PHE A 133 -5.92 -12.38 -5.16
CA PHE A 133 -4.86 -11.40 -5.07
C PHE A 133 -4.61 -10.95 -3.62
N ILE A 134 -5.67 -10.56 -2.91
CA ILE A 134 -5.59 -10.19 -1.49
C ILE A 134 -5.14 -11.38 -0.65
N LYS A 135 -5.68 -12.57 -0.91
CA LYS A 135 -5.25 -13.80 -0.23
C LYS A 135 -3.76 -14.07 -0.44
N LEU A 136 -3.26 -13.96 -1.66
CA LEU A 136 -1.84 -14.14 -1.97
C LEU A 136 -0.97 -13.12 -1.23
N ALA A 137 -1.37 -11.85 -1.20
CA ALA A 137 -0.66 -10.80 -0.46
C ALA A 137 -0.59 -11.12 1.04
N ILE A 138 -1.72 -11.50 1.64
CA ILE A 138 -1.82 -11.84 3.08
C ILE A 138 -1.01 -13.10 3.41
N GLU A 139 -1.16 -14.18 2.65
CA GLU A 139 -0.49 -15.47 2.91
C GLU A 139 1.01 -15.42 2.61
N SER A 140 1.46 -14.43 1.84
CA SER A 140 2.88 -14.13 1.65
C SER A 140 3.44 -13.20 2.72
N SER A 141 2.60 -12.54 3.52
CA SER A 141 3.02 -11.60 4.56
C SER A 141 3.39 -12.32 5.86
N TYR A 142 4.17 -11.64 6.70
CA TYR A 142 4.60 -12.15 8.00
C TYR A 142 4.11 -11.24 9.13
N PHE A 143 3.53 -11.90 10.12
CA PHE A 143 2.99 -11.36 11.36
C PHE A 143 3.87 -11.85 12.52
N PHE A 144 3.74 -11.23 13.69
CA PHE A 144 4.49 -11.62 14.89
C PHE A 144 3.66 -12.53 15.79
N SER A 145 4.31 -13.35 16.62
CA SER A 145 3.60 -14.20 17.56
C SER A 145 2.80 -13.34 18.56
N PRO A 146 1.60 -13.80 19.01
CA PRO A 146 0.83 -13.05 19.99
C PRO A 146 1.60 -12.76 21.29
N ASP A 147 2.55 -13.63 21.65
CA ASP A 147 3.41 -13.46 22.83
C ASP A 147 4.41 -12.32 22.62
N LEU A 148 5.12 -12.28 21.48
CA LEU A 148 5.97 -11.14 21.07
C LEU A 148 5.21 -9.81 21.11
N VAL A 149 4.00 -9.81 20.56
CA VAL A 149 3.16 -8.62 20.48
C VAL A 149 2.72 -8.16 21.86
N LYS A 150 2.31 -9.09 22.72
CA LYS A 150 1.91 -8.78 24.10
C LYS A 150 3.08 -8.25 24.90
N GLU A 151 4.24 -8.89 24.82
CA GLU A 151 5.45 -8.46 25.52
C GLU A 151 5.82 -7.02 25.15
N ARG A 152 5.86 -6.71 23.84
CA ARG A 152 6.14 -5.33 23.41
C ARG A 152 5.07 -4.34 23.87
N ALA A 153 3.80 -4.73 23.91
CA ALA A 153 2.74 -3.88 24.44
C ALA A 153 2.89 -3.62 25.95
N ASP A 154 3.25 -4.64 26.73
CA ASP A 154 3.49 -4.54 28.17
C ASP A 154 4.74 -3.69 28.48
N GLU A 155 5.78 -3.75 27.65
CA GLU A 155 6.95 -2.86 27.72
C GLU A 155 6.60 -1.40 27.51
N ILE A 156 5.82 -1.12 26.45
CA ILE A 156 5.34 0.24 26.16
C ILE A 156 4.45 0.75 27.31
N ALA A 157 3.60 -0.12 27.87
CA ALA A 157 2.77 0.21 29.03
C ALA A 157 3.62 0.54 30.26
N ASN A 158 4.63 -0.27 30.57
CA ASN A 158 5.56 -0.02 31.66
C ASN A 158 6.30 1.31 31.46
N TYR A 159 6.78 1.59 30.26
CA TYR A 159 7.44 2.85 29.93
C TYR A 159 6.51 4.06 30.18
N ILE A 160 5.25 3.97 29.74
CA ILE A 160 4.24 5.02 29.96
C ILE A 160 3.90 5.19 31.45
N CYS A 161 3.76 4.08 32.20
CA CYS A 161 3.27 4.08 33.58
C CYS A 161 4.35 4.29 34.65
N LYS A 162 5.61 3.89 34.40
CA LYS A 162 6.66 3.78 35.45
C LYS A 162 7.79 4.81 35.37
N LYS A 163 7.74 5.77 34.43
CA LYS A 163 8.80 6.78 34.24
C LYS A 163 10.18 6.18 33.97
N GLU A 164 10.26 5.11 33.19
CA GLU A 164 11.57 4.65 32.72
C GLU A 164 12.22 5.69 31.79
N GLU A 165 13.54 5.81 31.85
CA GLU A 165 14.33 6.77 31.05
C GLU A 165 14.99 6.13 29.81
N VAL A 166 14.67 4.86 29.50
CA VAL A 166 15.25 4.06 28.41
C VAL A 166 14.17 3.15 27.84
N ASP A 167 14.13 2.96 26.51
CA ASP A 167 13.22 1.97 25.91
C ASP A 167 13.73 0.55 26.25
N PRO A 168 12.99 -0.25 27.04
CA PRO A 168 13.47 -1.53 27.52
C PRO A 168 13.60 -2.58 26.42
N ALA A 169 13.02 -2.35 25.23
CA ALA A 169 13.17 -3.28 24.11
C ALA A 169 14.57 -3.31 23.51
N PHE A 170 15.43 -2.35 23.87
CA PHE A 170 16.76 -2.27 23.34
C PHE A 170 17.79 -2.37 24.47
N ASP A 171 18.80 -3.19 24.23
CA ASP A 171 19.92 -3.34 25.15
C ASP A 171 20.67 -2.00 25.30
N LYS A 172 20.58 -1.42 26.50
CA LYS A 172 21.22 -0.13 26.85
C LYS A 172 22.74 -0.14 26.70
N ASP A 173 23.38 -1.30 26.81
CA ASP A 173 24.83 -1.44 26.70
C ASP A 173 25.26 -1.50 25.23
N LYS A 174 24.31 -1.82 24.33
CA LYS A 174 24.51 -1.82 22.87
C LYS A 174 23.97 -0.56 22.19
N TYR A 175 22.97 0.10 22.78
CA TYR A 175 22.21 1.16 22.15
C TYR A 175 21.86 2.29 23.13
N ASP A 176 22.20 3.53 22.77
CA ASP A 176 21.80 4.72 23.53
C ASP A 176 20.37 5.16 23.14
N ILE A 177 19.36 4.39 23.57
CA ILE A 177 17.93 4.65 23.29
C ILE A 177 17.19 5.00 24.57
N LYS A 178 17.18 6.29 24.89
CA LYS A 178 16.55 6.84 26.10
C LYS A 178 15.03 6.97 26.04
N TYR A 179 14.41 6.90 24.86
CA TYR A 179 12.95 7.05 24.76
C TYR A 179 12.34 6.22 23.64
N LEU A 180 11.01 6.01 23.71
CA LEU A 180 10.29 5.27 22.68
C LEU A 180 10.49 5.93 21.30
N PRO A 181 10.93 5.17 20.28
CA PRO A 181 11.10 5.70 18.93
C PRO A 181 9.76 6.05 18.26
N ALA A 182 9.78 7.07 17.40
CA ALA A 182 8.73 7.37 16.43
C ALA A 182 9.35 7.84 15.10
N ARG A 183 8.56 7.84 14.03
CA ARG A 183 8.95 8.33 12.71
C ARG A 183 8.35 9.70 12.45
N TYR A 184 9.20 10.63 12.03
CA TYR A 184 8.84 12.04 11.93
C TYR A 184 9.38 12.65 10.63
N SER A 185 8.54 13.33 9.84
CA SER A 185 8.87 13.77 8.48
C SER A 185 9.24 15.25 8.32
N SER A 186 8.60 16.18 9.03
CA SER A 186 8.97 17.61 9.02
C SER A 186 8.48 18.38 10.26
N LYS A 187 8.99 19.59 10.52
CA LYS A 187 8.56 20.44 11.65
C LYS A 187 7.05 20.73 11.62
N GLU A 188 6.44 20.77 10.43
CA GLU A 188 5.00 20.99 10.27
C GLU A 188 4.16 19.81 10.82
N ASP A 189 4.69 18.58 10.86
CA ASP A 189 3.98 17.41 11.39
C ASP A 189 3.78 17.44 12.93
N ALA A 190 4.46 18.31 13.67
CA ALA A 190 4.35 18.47 15.13
C ALA A 190 3.44 19.64 15.51
N GLU A 191 2.96 20.39 14.54
CA GLU A 191 2.01 21.48 14.75
C GLU A 191 0.57 20.99 14.56
N ASP A 192 0.31 19.71 14.84
CA ASP A 192 -1.00 19.04 14.73
C ASP A 192 -1.88 19.16 15.99
N GLY A 193 -1.38 19.84 17.03
CA GLY A 193 -2.04 19.99 18.32
C GLY A 193 -1.90 18.79 19.27
N VAL A 194 -1.34 17.67 18.80
CA VAL A 194 -1.05 16.45 19.59
C VAL A 194 0.41 16.43 20.07
N HIS A 195 1.31 17.12 19.36
CA HIS A 195 2.72 17.21 19.71
C HIS A 195 3.08 18.57 20.33
N GLU A 196 3.98 18.60 21.31
CA GLU A 196 4.66 19.82 21.75
C GLU A 196 6.12 19.78 21.25
N PRO A 197 6.48 20.60 20.25
CA PRO A 197 7.87 20.74 19.87
C PRO A 197 8.63 21.43 21.01
N VAL A 198 9.67 20.78 21.54
CA VAL A 198 10.58 21.42 22.50
C VAL A 198 11.97 21.49 21.87
N GLU A 199 12.39 22.69 21.48
CA GLU A 199 13.66 22.95 20.77
C GLU A 199 14.91 22.71 21.64
N LYS A 200 14.78 22.39 22.93
CA LYS A 200 15.91 22.00 23.79
C LYS A 200 16.13 20.48 23.70
N GLU A 201 17.31 20.09 23.20
CA GLU A 201 17.87 18.73 23.19
C GLU A 201 17.30 17.70 22.17
N LYS A 202 16.66 18.13 21.08
CA LYS A 202 16.06 17.20 20.07
C LYS A 202 15.04 16.22 20.68
N LYS A 203 14.19 16.68 21.60
CA LYS A 203 13.11 15.89 22.19
C LYS A 203 11.77 16.40 21.67
N VAL A 204 10.89 15.49 21.26
CA VAL A 204 9.49 15.82 20.97
C VAL A 204 8.63 15.14 22.04
N TYR A 205 7.71 15.89 22.64
CA TYR A 205 6.77 15.32 23.59
C TYR A 205 5.44 15.08 22.90
N PHE A 206 4.97 13.84 22.99
CA PHE A 206 3.63 13.46 22.56
C PHE A 206 2.67 13.68 23.73
N LYS A 207 1.64 14.50 23.51
CA LYS A 207 0.57 14.70 24.50
C LYS A 207 -0.27 13.43 24.55
N LEU A 208 -0.26 12.79 25.71
CA LEU A 208 -1.19 11.71 25.96
C LEU A 208 -2.58 12.30 26.26
N PRO A 209 -3.68 11.55 26.01
CA PRO A 209 -5.04 12.02 26.28
C PRO A 209 -5.26 12.52 27.72
N ASN A 210 -4.50 11.99 28.68
CA ASN A 210 -4.44 12.53 30.03
C ASN A 210 -3.45 13.71 30.06
N ALA A 211 -4.00 14.92 30.15
CA ALA A 211 -3.28 16.20 30.09
C ALA A 211 -2.12 16.39 31.10
N SER A 212 -2.01 15.52 32.10
CA SER A 212 -0.95 15.54 33.12
C SER A 212 0.26 14.66 32.79
N GLN A 213 0.22 13.85 31.72
CA GLN A 213 1.31 12.96 31.31
C GLN A 213 1.80 13.28 29.90
N ARG A 214 3.13 13.31 29.74
CA ARG A 214 3.81 13.50 28.45
C ARG A 214 4.62 12.25 28.15
N LEU A 215 4.53 11.75 26.93
CA LEU A 215 5.44 10.73 26.45
C LEU A 215 6.61 11.42 25.76
N CYS A 216 7.81 11.29 26.30
CA CYS A 216 9.00 11.79 25.61
C CYS A 216 9.34 10.81 24.48
N VAL A 217 9.55 11.35 23.28
CA VAL A 217 9.84 10.62 22.05
C VAL A 217 11.19 11.09 21.52
N ILE A 218 12.07 10.15 21.16
CA ILE A 218 13.33 10.49 20.50
C ILE A 218 13.03 10.99 19.09
N TYR A 219 13.54 12.19 18.81
CA TYR A 219 13.67 12.72 17.46
C TYR A 219 14.67 11.88 16.64
N GLN A 220 14.19 11.44 15.47
CA GLN A 220 14.90 11.21 14.21
C GLN A 220 15.24 9.75 13.80
N GLU A 221 14.51 9.26 12.79
CA GLU A 221 15.15 8.78 11.57
C GLU A 221 14.95 9.84 10.49
N GLY A 222 16.05 10.34 9.91
CA GLY A 222 16.01 11.43 8.97
C GLY A 222 15.08 11.12 7.80
N ALA A 223 13.98 11.85 7.71
CA ALA A 223 13.35 12.10 6.43
C ALA A 223 14.40 12.76 5.52
N ARG A 224 14.95 11.96 4.59
CA ARG A 224 15.75 12.40 3.43
C ARG A 224 17.02 13.24 3.69
N GLY A 225 17.52 13.38 4.93
CA GLY A 225 18.70 14.22 5.22
C GLY A 225 19.66 13.65 6.27
N LYS A 226 20.80 13.14 5.79
CA LYS A 226 22.19 13.21 6.34
C LYS A 226 22.50 13.00 7.84
N ASN A 227 21.62 12.55 8.73
CA ASN A 227 22.06 12.08 10.06
C ASN A 227 22.34 10.57 10.00
N LYS A 228 23.63 10.24 9.96
CA LYS A 228 24.15 8.86 9.93
C LYS A 228 24.31 8.24 11.31
N GLU A 229 24.20 9.01 12.39
CA GLU A 229 24.53 8.58 13.74
C GLU A 229 23.37 8.83 14.70
N CYS A 230 22.99 7.80 15.45
CA CYS A 230 21.95 7.84 16.47
C CYS A 230 22.57 7.23 17.74
N GLY A 231 23.05 8.08 18.64
CA GLY A 231 23.63 7.64 19.92
C GLY A 231 24.93 6.85 19.75
N GLY A 232 26.01 7.53 19.33
CA GLY A 232 27.37 6.96 19.24
C GLY A 232 27.60 5.91 18.14
N ASN A 233 26.53 5.31 17.59
CA ASN A 233 26.59 4.29 16.54
C ASN A 233 25.87 4.77 15.26
N PRO A 234 26.33 4.33 14.08
CA PRO A 234 25.69 4.69 12.83
C PRO A 234 24.30 4.05 12.72
N CYS A 235 23.24 4.84 12.84
CA CYS A 235 21.93 4.42 12.39
C CYS A 235 21.97 4.41 10.87
N GLY A 236 22.05 3.20 10.29
CA GLY A 236 22.13 3.01 8.85
C GLY A 236 21.08 3.87 8.15
N GLY A 237 21.53 4.88 7.42
CA GLY A 237 20.65 5.79 6.71
C GLY A 237 19.73 4.98 5.80
N GLY A 238 18.42 5.10 5.99
CA GLY A 238 17.46 4.34 5.20
C GLY A 238 16.04 4.45 5.71
N ASN A 239 15.12 4.73 4.78
CA ASN A 239 13.64 4.56 4.79
C ASN A 239 12.76 5.00 5.98
N GLY A 240 13.29 5.43 7.13
CA GLY A 240 12.50 5.86 8.28
C GLY A 240 12.00 4.72 9.19
N ASN A 241 12.48 3.48 9.01
CA ASN A 241 12.11 2.30 9.78
C ASN A 241 13.31 1.51 10.40
N ALA A 242 14.51 2.07 10.49
CA ALA A 242 15.69 1.44 11.08
C ALA A 242 15.49 0.94 12.53
N ARG A 243 14.81 1.69 13.41
CA ARG A 243 14.49 1.26 14.78
C ARG A 243 13.51 0.10 14.81
N VAL A 244 12.56 0.07 13.89
CA VAL A 244 11.66 -1.08 13.72
C VAL A 244 12.43 -2.29 13.20
N CYS A 245 13.32 -2.10 12.22
CA CYS A 245 14.20 -3.17 11.71
C CYS A 245 15.09 -3.74 12.82
N GLN A 246 15.58 -2.88 13.70
CA GLN A 246 16.41 -3.25 14.83
C GLN A 246 15.61 -4.06 15.84
N LEU A 247 14.44 -3.56 16.26
CA LEU A 247 13.52 -4.28 17.16
C LEU A 247 13.22 -5.68 16.64
N ILE A 248 12.87 -5.80 15.36
CA ILE A 248 12.58 -7.10 14.74
C ILE A 248 13.80 -8.01 14.79
N LYS A 249 15.00 -7.49 14.44
CA LYS A 249 16.23 -8.28 14.47
C LYS A 249 16.56 -8.76 15.89
N ASP A 250 16.44 -7.90 16.89
CA ASP A 250 16.79 -8.24 18.27
C ASP A 250 15.83 -9.29 18.85
N ARG A 251 14.55 -9.23 18.48
CA ARG A 251 13.49 -10.14 18.94
C ARG A 251 13.35 -11.45 18.19
N THR A 252 13.79 -11.49 16.93
CA THR A 252 13.51 -12.61 16.02
C THR A 252 14.74 -13.10 15.28
N GLY A 253 15.89 -12.43 15.41
CA GLY A 253 17.10 -12.68 14.63
C GLY A 253 17.04 -12.19 13.18
N TYR A 254 15.86 -11.88 12.63
CA TYR A 254 15.71 -11.55 11.21
C TYR A 254 16.13 -10.10 10.89
N ALA A 255 17.23 -9.96 10.16
CA ALA A 255 17.66 -8.68 9.57
C ALA A 255 16.82 -8.25 8.35
N LEU A 256 16.25 -7.03 8.42
CA LEU A 256 15.45 -6.37 7.37
C LEU A 256 16.14 -5.12 6.73
N GLY A 257 17.24 -4.64 7.33
CA GLY A 257 17.92 -3.37 7.00
C GLY A 257 18.74 -3.34 5.69
N ALA A 258 19.19 -2.15 5.27
CA ALA A 258 19.55 -1.75 3.90
C ALA A 258 20.67 -2.50 3.15
N THR A 259 21.52 -3.33 3.78
CA THR A 259 22.59 -4.05 3.06
C THR A 259 22.09 -5.40 2.52
N SER A 260 22.05 -5.53 1.18
CA SER A 260 21.45 -6.65 0.43
C SER A 260 21.96 -8.04 0.81
N ASP A 261 23.21 -8.10 1.26
CA ASP A 261 23.98 -9.35 1.35
C ASP A 261 23.69 -10.11 2.66
N LYS A 262 22.97 -9.46 3.59
CA LYS A 262 22.61 -10.00 4.92
C LYS A 262 21.10 -9.98 5.19
N LYS A 263 20.27 -9.70 4.18
CA LYS A 263 18.80 -9.67 4.33
C LYS A 263 18.21 -11.07 4.26
N HIS A 264 17.46 -11.44 5.29
CA HIS A 264 16.67 -12.68 5.29
C HIS A 264 15.41 -12.56 4.44
N PHE A 265 14.80 -11.37 4.41
CA PHE A 265 13.62 -11.10 3.59
C PHE A 265 14.00 -10.27 2.36
N ARG A 266 13.98 -10.92 1.19
CA ARG A 266 14.16 -10.26 -0.12
C ARG A 266 12.79 -9.93 -0.71
N ASN A 267 12.61 -8.72 -1.23
CA ASN A 267 11.35 -8.22 -1.78
C ASN A 267 10.21 -8.09 -0.77
N PHE A 268 10.55 -7.78 0.48
CA PHE A 268 9.59 -7.46 1.54
C PHE A 268 9.87 -6.08 2.12
N ILE A 269 8.82 -5.44 2.64
CA ILE A 269 8.85 -4.11 3.26
C ILE A 269 8.05 -4.17 4.57
N ILE A 270 8.46 -3.37 5.54
CA ILE A 270 7.73 -3.14 6.79
C ILE A 270 6.59 -2.17 6.49
N SER A 271 5.36 -2.58 6.78
CA SER A 271 4.17 -1.74 6.67
C SER A 271 3.54 -1.53 8.04
N HIS A 272 3.17 -0.28 8.33
CA HIS A 272 2.34 0.11 9.46
C HIS A 272 0.88 0.08 9.02
N ILE A 273 0.08 -0.79 9.63
CA ILE A 273 -1.27 -1.09 9.14
C ILE A 273 -2.27 0.01 9.48
N TRP A 274 -2.25 0.47 10.72
CA TRP A 274 -2.77 1.78 11.07
C TRP A 274 -1.62 2.76 10.89
N GLY A 275 -1.90 3.88 10.24
CA GLY A 275 -0.93 4.95 10.04
C GLY A 275 -0.47 5.56 11.37
N HIS A 276 -0.09 6.84 11.37
CA HIS A 276 0.36 7.53 12.59
C HIS A 276 1.69 7.00 13.16
N ALA A 277 2.66 6.72 12.28
CA ALA A 277 4.03 6.37 12.70
C ALA A 277 4.75 7.47 13.52
N ILE A 278 4.16 8.67 13.60
CA ILE A 278 4.55 9.76 14.51
C ILE A 278 4.23 9.44 15.99
N ASP A 279 3.27 8.55 16.24
CA ASP A 279 2.94 8.07 17.57
C ASP A 279 3.75 6.79 17.87
N PRO A 280 4.62 6.78 18.89
CA PRO A 280 5.45 5.61 19.23
C PRO A 280 4.64 4.34 19.53
N ARG A 281 3.37 4.49 19.97
CA ARG A 281 2.46 3.37 20.24
C ARG A 281 1.98 2.67 18.97
N TYR A 282 2.04 3.36 17.83
CA TYR A 282 1.81 2.79 16.50
C TYR A 282 3.12 2.40 15.80
N PHE A 283 4.22 3.10 16.06
CA PHE A 283 5.46 2.94 15.30
C PHE A 283 6.26 1.68 15.65
N THR A 284 6.46 1.39 16.94
CA THR A 284 7.29 0.26 17.40
C THR A 284 6.49 -0.86 18.04
N ASN A 285 5.17 -0.76 18.03
CA ASN A 285 4.32 -1.79 18.61
C ASN A 285 4.01 -2.85 17.54
N LEU A 286 4.38 -4.10 17.82
CA LEU A 286 4.38 -5.19 16.84
C LEU A 286 2.97 -5.57 16.37
N TRP A 287 1.91 -5.21 17.11
CA TRP A 287 0.53 -5.41 16.62
C TRP A 287 0.23 -4.59 15.36
N ASN A 288 0.90 -3.45 15.18
CA ASN A 288 0.66 -2.55 14.04
C ASN A 288 1.61 -2.80 12.86
N ILE A 289 2.55 -3.72 12.99
CA ILE A 289 3.62 -3.93 12.00
C ILE A 289 3.39 -5.26 11.30
N VAL A 290 3.45 -5.24 9.97
CA VAL A 290 3.43 -6.44 9.12
C VAL A 290 4.57 -6.36 8.12
N ILE A 291 5.28 -7.47 7.92
CA ILE A 291 6.27 -7.58 6.85
C ILE A 291 5.54 -8.09 5.61
N VAL A 292 5.33 -7.21 4.64
CA VAL A 292 4.52 -7.48 3.45
C VAL A 292 5.38 -7.58 2.20
N PRO A 293 4.95 -8.32 1.17
CA PRO A 293 5.62 -8.27 -0.13
C PRO A 293 5.72 -6.83 -0.63
N ALA A 294 6.88 -6.44 -1.14
CA ALA A 294 7.16 -5.08 -1.60
C ALA A 294 6.15 -4.61 -2.67
N TRP A 295 5.70 -5.53 -3.54
CA TRP A 295 4.69 -5.25 -4.55
C TRP A 295 3.31 -4.94 -3.96
N ALA A 296 2.99 -5.45 -2.77
CA ALA A 296 1.71 -5.23 -2.09
C ALA A 296 1.72 -3.96 -1.22
N ASN A 297 2.90 -3.50 -0.77
CA ASN A 297 3.01 -2.39 0.19
C ASN A 297 2.33 -1.11 -0.28
N HIS A 298 2.41 -0.79 -1.58
CA HIS A 298 1.82 0.42 -2.14
C HIS A 298 0.29 0.51 -1.98
N LEU A 299 -0.38 -0.62 -1.71
CA LEU A 299 -1.80 -0.65 -1.41
C LEU A 299 -2.11 -0.25 0.05
N LEU A 300 -1.18 -0.46 0.97
CA LEU A 300 -1.38 -0.17 2.40
C LEU A 300 -1.13 1.31 2.73
N ASP A 301 -0.36 1.99 1.88
CA ASP A 301 -0.06 3.43 1.98
C ASP A 301 -1.24 4.33 1.53
N LYS A 302 -2.36 3.76 1.06
CA LYS A 302 -3.53 4.51 0.55
C LYS A 302 -4.71 4.44 1.53
N ASP A 303 -5.36 5.58 1.76
CA ASP A 303 -6.55 5.72 2.60
C ASP A 303 -7.80 6.06 1.76
N GLU A 304 -8.07 5.25 0.73
CA GLU A 304 -9.21 5.44 -0.19
C GLU A 304 -10.28 4.35 -0.01
N GLU A 305 -11.46 4.69 0.49
CA GLU A 305 -12.58 3.75 0.68
C GLU A 305 -13.09 3.14 -0.64
N GLY A 306 -13.64 1.93 -0.55
CA GLY A 306 -14.23 1.22 -1.69
C GLY A 306 -13.21 0.75 -2.74
N THR A 307 -11.93 0.70 -2.40
CA THR A 307 -10.85 0.31 -3.32
C THR A 307 -10.26 -1.07 -2.98
N LEU A 308 -9.44 -1.60 -3.89
CA LEU A 308 -8.61 -2.78 -3.61
C LEU A 308 -7.72 -2.55 -2.37
N ALA A 309 -7.15 -1.35 -2.25
CA ALA A 309 -6.28 -0.95 -1.17
C ALA A 309 -6.99 -0.99 0.19
N SER A 310 -8.18 -0.37 0.29
CA SER A 310 -8.92 -0.35 1.55
C SER A 310 -9.47 -1.73 1.93
N THR A 311 -9.90 -2.53 0.94
CA THR A 311 -10.30 -3.93 1.14
C THR A 311 -9.14 -4.78 1.68
N PHE A 312 -7.94 -4.63 1.11
CA PHE A 312 -6.73 -5.32 1.57
C PHE A 312 -6.36 -4.90 3.01
N LYS A 313 -6.32 -3.59 3.26
CA LYS A 313 -6.01 -3.00 4.57
C LYS A 313 -7.00 -3.44 5.65
N ALA A 314 -8.30 -3.33 5.40
CA ALA A 314 -9.36 -3.76 6.32
C ALA A 314 -9.28 -5.26 6.65
N THR A 315 -8.93 -6.10 5.67
CA THR A 315 -8.76 -7.54 5.88
C THR A 315 -7.55 -7.84 6.77
N ILE A 316 -6.40 -7.16 6.57
CA ILE A 316 -5.24 -7.27 7.47
C ILE A 316 -5.58 -6.76 8.87
N GLN A 317 -6.26 -5.62 8.97
CA GLN A 317 -6.69 -5.05 10.25
C GLN A 317 -7.58 -6.05 11.03
N LYS A 318 -8.51 -6.72 10.34
CA LYS A 318 -9.33 -7.78 10.93
C LYS A 318 -8.51 -8.95 11.45
N ILE A 319 -7.50 -9.40 10.70
CA ILE A 319 -6.57 -10.45 11.12
C ILE A 319 -5.85 -10.04 12.40
N ILE A 320 -5.28 -8.82 12.42
CA ILE A 320 -4.58 -8.26 13.57
C ILE A 320 -5.49 -8.17 14.80
N THR A 321 -6.71 -7.66 14.63
CA THR A 321 -7.69 -7.58 15.72
C THR A 321 -7.97 -8.96 16.30
N ASN A 322 -8.21 -9.96 15.46
CA ASN A 322 -8.46 -11.33 15.91
C ASN A 322 -7.23 -11.98 16.57
N LEU A 323 -6.02 -11.63 16.13
CA LEU A 323 -4.78 -12.22 16.66
C LEU A 323 -4.34 -11.61 17.99
N TYR A 324 -4.47 -10.29 18.15
CA TYR A 324 -3.75 -9.59 19.22
C TYR A 324 -4.64 -8.80 20.17
N PHE A 325 -5.78 -8.25 19.74
CA PHE A 325 -6.45 -7.19 20.50
C PHE A 325 -6.96 -7.65 21.87
N ALA A 326 -7.38 -8.92 21.98
CA ALA A 326 -7.82 -9.51 23.25
C ALA A 326 -6.68 -9.66 24.27
N ASN A 327 -5.43 -9.70 23.81
CA ASN A 327 -4.25 -9.90 24.65
C ASN A 327 -3.57 -8.58 25.07
N ILE A 328 -4.04 -7.44 24.57
CA ILE A 328 -3.46 -6.12 24.84
C ILE A 328 -4.33 -5.37 25.84
N ASN A 329 -3.71 -4.88 26.92
CA ASN A 329 -4.36 -3.94 27.84
C ASN A 329 -4.32 -2.52 27.25
N TRP A 330 -5.27 -2.19 26.39
CA TRP A 330 -5.36 -0.91 25.68
C TRP A 330 -5.40 0.32 26.58
N ALA A 331 -5.95 0.21 27.80
CA ALA A 331 -5.97 1.29 28.77
C ALA A 331 -4.56 1.61 29.28
N SER A 332 -3.71 0.59 29.48
CA SER A 332 -2.34 0.76 29.98
C SER A 332 -1.41 1.51 29.02
N ILE A 333 -1.67 1.42 27.71
CA ILE A 333 -0.98 2.20 26.67
C ILE A 333 -1.76 3.45 26.24
N GLN A 334 -2.84 3.79 26.96
CA GLN A 334 -3.69 4.97 26.74
C GLN A 334 -4.30 5.05 25.33
N MET A 335 -4.69 3.91 24.77
CA MET A 335 -5.32 3.77 23.46
C MET A 335 -6.72 3.18 23.60
N THR A 336 -7.61 3.87 24.33
CA THR A 336 -9.00 3.45 24.53
C THR A 336 -9.95 4.47 23.88
N PRO A 337 -10.81 4.06 22.93
CA PRO A 337 -10.99 2.69 22.42
C PRO A 337 -9.80 2.22 21.56
N PRO A 338 -9.63 0.88 21.39
CA PRO A 338 -8.62 0.34 20.48
C PRO A 338 -8.86 0.82 19.03
N PRO A 339 -7.83 0.81 18.18
CA PRO A 339 -7.95 1.23 16.78
C PRO A 339 -9.03 0.44 16.04
N SER A 340 -9.84 1.12 15.23
CA SER A 340 -10.95 0.51 14.48
C SER A 340 -10.60 0.34 13.00
N TYR A 341 -11.46 -0.38 12.28
CA TYR A 341 -11.36 -0.58 10.83
C TYR A 341 -12.77 -0.72 10.21
N ASN A 342 -12.87 -0.54 8.90
CA ASN A 342 -14.14 -0.67 8.19
C ASN A 342 -14.49 -2.15 7.93
N ASN A 343 -15.30 -2.74 8.81
CA ASN A 343 -15.68 -4.16 8.70
C ASN A 343 -16.49 -4.50 7.43
N LYS A 344 -17.07 -3.51 6.73
CA LYS A 344 -17.82 -3.75 5.47
C LYS A 344 -16.90 -4.10 4.30
N GLU A 345 -15.63 -3.75 4.38
CA GLU A 345 -14.64 -3.98 3.32
C GLU A 345 -13.80 -5.25 3.55
N VAL A 346 -14.04 -5.95 4.65
CA VAL A 346 -13.33 -7.18 4.98
C VAL A 346 -13.76 -8.29 4.03
N ILE A 347 -12.77 -8.99 3.46
CA ILE A 347 -13.05 -10.23 2.71
C ILE A 347 -13.01 -11.42 3.67
N SER A 348 -14.16 -12.07 3.84
CA SER A 348 -14.24 -13.34 4.57
C SER A 348 -13.57 -14.48 3.80
N GLY A 349 -12.92 -15.36 4.55
CA GLY A 349 -12.18 -16.47 4.00
C GLY A 349 -11.29 -17.17 5.00
N ARG A 350 -10.71 -18.29 4.55
CA ARG A 350 -9.62 -18.98 5.27
C ARG A 350 -8.30 -18.50 4.71
N TYR A 351 -7.41 -18.08 5.60
CA TYR A 351 -6.07 -17.59 5.30
C TYR A 351 -5.03 -18.45 6.04
N GLN A 352 -3.88 -18.66 5.42
CA GLN A 352 -2.69 -19.28 6.02
C GLN A 352 -1.62 -18.21 6.17
N ILE A 353 -1.53 -17.59 7.35
CA ILE A 353 -0.58 -16.51 7.60
C ILE A 353 0.73 -17.05 8.16
N ASN A 354 1.84 -16.34 7.91
CA ASN A 354 3.12 -16.67 8.51
C ASN A 354 3.29 -15.90 9.82
N ILE A 355 3.59 -16.61 10.91
CA ILE A 355 3.87 -16.07 12.23
C ILE A 355 5.35 -16.24 12.53
N ILE A 356 6.05 -15.14 12.82
CA ILE A 356 7.44 -15.13 13.29
C ILE A 356 7.41 -15.12 14.81
N ASP A 357 8.13 -16.04 15.44
CA ASP A 357 8.30 -16.13 16.89
C ASP A 357 9.63 -15.52 17.37
N HIS A 358 9.85 -15.56 18.68
CA HIS A 358 11.12 -15.20 19.31
C HIS A 358 12.29 -16.01 18.76
N ASN A 359 13.47 -15.39 18.70
CA ASN A 359 14.72 -16.15 18.74
C ASN A 359 14.99 -16.61 20.19
N TYR A 360 15.53 -17.81 20.34
CA TYR A 360 15.93 -18.37 21.63
C TYR A 360 17.45 -18.53 21.65
N ASP A 361 18.07 -18.64 22.83
CA ASP A 361 19.53 -18.66 22.98
C ASP A 361 20.24 -19.77 22.16
N ASP A 362 19.52 -20.85 21.85
CA ASP A 362 19.96 -21.99 21.05
C ASP A 362 19.63 -21.90 19.55
N ALA A 363 18.75 -20.96 19.14
CA ALA A 363 18.31 -20.75 17.77
C ALA A 363 18.51 -19.28 17.34
N PRO A 364 19.47 -18.99 16.45
CA PRO A 364 19.81 -17.60 16.09
C PRO A 364 18.68 -16.87 15.32
N LEU A 365 17.67 -17.59 14.84
CA LEU A 365 16.49 -17.08 14.16
C LEU A 365 15.24 -17.65 14.80
N GLY A 366 14.22 -16.80 14.97
CA GLY A 366 12.92 -17.22 15.44
C GLY A 366 12.18 -18.11 14.45
N GLU A 367 11.40 -19.04 14.98
CA GLU A 367 10.65 -19.97 14.15
C GLU A 367 9.57 -19.25 13.33
N ILE A 368 9.39 -19.64 12.07
CA ILE A 368 8.29 -19.18 11.23
C ILE A 368 7.28 -20.31 11.06
N ARG A 369 6.06 -20.11 11.58
CA ARG A 369 4.98 -21.10 11.51
C ARG A 369 3.83 -20.59 10.65
N LYS A 370 3.16 -21.50 9.94
CA LYS A 370 1.89 -21.20 9.27
C LYS A 370 0.73 -21.35 10.25
N LYS A 371 -0.13 -20.34 10.33
CA LYS A 371 -1.33 -20.35 11.17
C LYS A 371 -2.59 -20.20 10.31
N PRO A 372 -3.54 -21.15 10.36
CA PRO A 372 -4.86 -20.94 9.77
C PRO A 372 -5.62 -19.85 10.54
N VAL A 373 -6.17 -18.87 9.83
CA VAL A 373 -7.08 -17.87 10.36
C VAL A 373 -8.35 -17.86 9.51
N SER A 374 -9.50 -17.86 10.16
CA SER A 374 -10.80 -17.72 9.50
C SER A 374 -11.39 -16.36 9.85
N ILE A 375 -11.81 -15.64 8.82
CA ILE A 375 -12.43 -14.31 8.91
C ILE A 375 -13.88 -14.37 8.45
#